data_AF-A0A1V4QRZ8-F1
#
_entry.id   AF-A0A1V4QRZ8-F1
#
_cell.length_a   1.000
_cell.length_b   1.000
_cell.length_c   1.000
_cell.angle_alpha   90.00
_cell.angle_beta   90.00
_cell.angle_gamma   90.00
#
_symmetry.space_group_name_H-M   'P 1'
#
loop_
_entity.id
_entity.type
_entity.pdbx_description
1 polymer ?
#
loop_
_entity_poly.entity_id
_entity_poly.type
_entity_poly.pdbx_seq_one_letter_code
_entity_poly.pdbx_strand_id
1 'polypeptide(L)'
;MPQSELIRLKLLGGKVVISRPGQDVPGRSIYLCPQQACWHAALKRSSLTFKASKHDRVTVRLEGNEQDQLILKLRRHVREERQRN
;
A
#
# COMPACT_ATOMS: atom_id res chain seq x y z
N MET A 1 16.04 4.83 -3.94
CA MET A 1 14.80 5.60 -3.74
C MET A 1 14.75 5.97 -2.27
N PRO A 2 14.84 7.26 -1.91
CA PRO A 2 14.65 7.69 -0.53
C PRO A 2 13.26 7.25 -0.01
N GLN A 3 13.16 6.91 1.28
CA GLN A 3 11.93 6.37 1.86
C GLN A 3 10.75 7.35 1.80
N SER A 4 11.03 8.66 1.71
CA SER A 4 10.06 9.74 1.53
C SER A 4 9.28 9.66 0.22
N GLU A 5 9.77 8.92 -0.78
CA GLU A 5 9.11 8.74 -2.08
C GLU A 5 8.23 7.49 -2.14
N LEU A 6 8.22 6.68 -1.07
CA LEU A 6 7.47 5.43 -1.02
C LEU A 6 6.03 5.66 -0.56
N ILE A 7 5.11 4.95 -1.20
CA ILE A 7 3.71 4.89 -0.78
C ILE A 7 3.60 3.94 0.40
N ARG A 8 3.14 4.44 1.54
CA ARG A 8 2.87 3.63 2.73
C ARG A 8 1.46 3.06 2.67
N LEU A 9 1.33 1.74 2.66
CA LEU A 9 0.06 1.05 2.88
C LEU A 9 -0.03 0.57 4.32
N LYS A 10 -1.23 0.61 4.90
CA LYS A 10 -1.52 0.11 6.25
C LYS A 10 -2.63 -0.92 6.24
N LEU A 11 -2.55 -1.85 7.20
CA LEU A 11 -3.61 -2.80 7.49
C LEU A 11 -4.45 -2.29 8.66
N LEU A 12 -5.73 -1.97 8.39
CA LEU A 12 -6.69 -1.47 9.37
C LEU A 12 -7.93 -2.35 9.35
N GLY A 13 -8.20 -3.07 10.46
CA GLY A 13 -9.39 -3.92 10.57
C GLY A 13 -9.54 -4.96 9.45
N GLY A 14 -8.42 -5.52 8.97
CA GLY A 14 -8.40 -6.47 7.84
C GLY A 14 -8.37 -5.83 6.45
N LYS A 15 -8.50 -4.50 6.34
CA LYS A 15 -8.50 -3.78 5.06
C LYS A 15 -7.20 -3.04 4.80
N VAL A 16 -6.81 -2.98 3.53
CA VAL A 16 -5.61 -2.26 3.09
C VAL A 16 -5.98 -0.82 2.73
N VAL A 17 -5.29 0.14 3.35
CA VAL A 17 -5.49 1.58 3.13
C VAL A 17 -4.17 2.28 2.78
N ILE A 18 -4.24 3.35 1.99
CA ILE A 18 -3.09 4.22 1.72
C ILE A 18 -2.97 5.21 2.88
N SER A 19 -1.82 5.21 3.55
CA SER A 19 -1.51 6.12 4.67
C SER A 19 -0.90 7.40 4.12
N ARG A 20 -1.45 8.55 4.47
CA ARG A 20 -0.88 9.87 4.13
C ARG A 20 0.11 10.35 5.21
N PRO A 21 1.08 11.20 4.86
CA PRO A 21 1.88 11.93 5.84
C PRO A 21 0.97 12.69 6.82
N GLY A 22 1.27 12.64 8.12
CA GLY A 22 0.44 13.26 9.18
C GLY A 22 -0.81 12.46 9.59
N GLN A 23 -1.12 11.35 8.91
CA GLN A 23 -2.24 10.48 9.29
C GLN A 23 -1.72 9.32 10.15
N ASP A 24 -1.80 9.46 11.47
CA ASP A 24 -1.37 8.41 12.40
C ASP A 24 -2.44 7.33 12.55
N VAL A 25 -2.50 6.44 11.57
CA VAL A 25 -3.35 5.25 11.62
C VAL A 25 -2.59 4.12 12.32
N PRO A 26 -3.02 3.60 13.49
CA PRO A 26 -2.34 2.48 14.12
C PRO A 26 -2.44 1.23 13.24
N GLY A 27 -1.35 0.46 13.16
CA GLY A 27 -1.35 -0.82 12.44
C GLY A 27 -0.08 -1.13 11.65
N ARG A 28 -0.05 -2.33 11.07
CA ARG A 28 1.09 -2.83 10.30
C ARG A 28 1.20 -2.09 8.98
N SER A 29 2.43 -1.81 8.53
CA SER A 29 2.69 -1.07 7.30
C SER A 29 3.50 -1.89 6.29
N ILE A 30 3.27 -1.63 5.01
CA ILE A 30 4.19 -2.00 3.92
C ILE A 30 4.43 -0.77 3.06
N TYR A 31 5.52 -0.79 2.31
CA TYR A 31 5.91 0.31 1.44
C TYR A 31 5.95 -0.17 0.00
N LEU A 32 5.34 0.61 -0.90
CA LEU A 32 5.38 0.40 -2.33
C LEU A 32 6.10 1.55 -3.00
N CYS A 33 6.87 1.25 -4.04
CA CYS A 33 7.43 2.31 -4.89
C CYS A 33 6.29 3.00 -5.67
N PRO A 34 6.44 4.27 -6.11
CA PRO A 34 5.38 5.01 -6.80
C PRO A 34 5.20 4.61 -8.27
N GLN A 35 6.00 3.66 -8.77
CA GLN A 35 5.94 3.19 -10.14
C GLN A 35 4.88 2.11 -10.28
N GLN A 36 4.09 2.18 -11.35
CA GLN A 36 3.00 1.25 -11.58
C GLN A 36 3.48 -0.22 -11.69
N ALA A 37 4.68 -0.45 -12.23
CA ALA A 37 5.28 -1.78 -12.30
C ALA A 37 5.47 -2.43 -10.92
N CYS A 38 5.84 -1.65 -9.89
CA CYS A 38 5.94 -2.16 -8.52
C CYS A 38 4.59 -2.63 -7.97
N TRP A 39 3.52 -1.91 -8.29
CA TRP A 39 2.18 -2.27 -7.81
C TRP A 39 1.71 -3.58 -8.43
N HIS A 40 1.88 -3.74 -9.75
CA HIS A 40 1.53 -4.99 -10.41
C HIS A 40 2.37 -6.17 -9.90
N ALA A 41 3.67 -5.96 -9.63
CA ALA A 41 4.51 -6.99 -9.04
C ALA A 41 4.06 -7.36 -7.62
N ALA A 42 3.77 -6.36 -6.78
CA ALA A 42 3.31 -6.58 -5.40
C ALA A 42 1.93 -7.25 -5.33
N LEU A 43 1.05 -6.92 -6.27
CA LEU A 43 -0.33 -7.41 -6.32
C LEU A 43 -0.52 -8.62 -7.24
N LYS A 44 0.57 -9.21 -7.78
CA LYS A 44 0.50 -10.32 -8.74
C LYS A 44 -0.29 -11.53 -8.23
N ARG A 45 -0.28 -11.75 -6.92
CA ARG A 45 -0.98 -12.86 -6.25
C ARG A 45 -2.26 -12.42 -5.54
N SER A 46 -2.80 -11.25 -5.92
CA SER A 46 -3.97 -10.63 -5.27
C SER A 46 -3.88 -10.67 -3.75
N SER A 47 -2.69 -10.42 -3.20
CA SER A 47 -2.43 -10.50 -1.77
C SER A 47 -1.26 -9.63 -1.36
N LEU A 48 -1.31 -9.14 -0.12
CA LEU A 48 -0.30 -8.30 0.50
C LEU A 48 0.09 -8.84 1.86
N THR A 49 1.39 -9.00 2.10
CA THR A 49 1.92 -9.52 3.38
C THR A 49 2.51 -8.40 4.22
N PHE A 50 1.85 -8.09 5.32
CA PHE A 50 2.28 -7.15 6.35
C PHE A 50 3.14 -7.90 7.39
N LYS A 51 4.35 -7.41 7.64
CA LYS A 51 5.29 -8.02 8.61
C LYS A 51 5.46 -7.08 9.80
N ALA A 52 5.34 -7.61 11.02
CA ALA A 52 5.73 -6.92 12.23
C ALA A 52 7.06 -7.45 12.79
N SER A 53 7.32 -8.75 12.62
CA SER A 53 8.59 -9.39 12.98
C SER A 53 8.90 -10.57 12.04
N LYS A 54 10.03 -11.26 12.24
CA LYS A 54 10.41 -12.45 11.45
C LYS A 54 9.34 -13.56 11.54
N HIS A 55 8.66 -13.65 12.69
CA HIS A 55 7.66 -14.68 13.01
C HIS A 55 6.21 -14.17 12.95
N ASP A 56 5.99 -12.84 12.95
CA ASP A 56 4.65 -12.25 12.87
C ASP A 56 4.39 -11.64 11.48
N ARG A 57 3.66 -12.40 10.66
CA ARG A 57 3.27 -12.02 9.29
C ARG A 57 1.77 -12.20 9.13
N VAL A 58 1.13 -11.19 8.57
CA VAL A 58 -0.28 -11.24 8.17
C VAL A 58 -0.39 -10.99 6.68
N THR A 59 -0.93 -11.99 5.97
CA THR A 59 -1.23 -11.89 4.54
C THR A 59 -2.71 -11.62 4.37
N VAL A 60 -3.03 -10.52 3.69
CA VAL A 60 -4.38 -10.15 3.31
C VAL A 60 -4.57 -10.51 1.85
N ARG A 61 -5.61 -11.27 1.54
CA ARG A 61 -6.05 -11.50 0.16
C ARG A 61 -6.98 -10.35 -0.24
N LEU A 62 -6.82 -9.90 -1.47
CA LEU A 62 -7.68 -8.91 -2.11
C LEU A 62 -8.68 -9.70 -2.94
N GLU A 63 -9.96 -9.61 -2.59
CA GLU A 63 -11.03 -10.38 -3.21
C GLU A 63 -11.80 -9.53 -4.22
N GLY A 64 -12.41 -10.19 -5.23
CA GLY A 64 -13.20 -9.52 -6.26
C GLY A 64 -12.44 -8.38 -6.94
N ASN A 65 -12.98 -7.15 -6.84
CA ASN A 65 -12.42 -5.95 -7.46
C ASN A 65 -11.49 -5.13 -6.55
N GLU A 66 -11.15 -5.62 -5.35
CA GLU A 66 -10.34 -4.86 -4.38
C GLU A 66 -8.95 -4.51 -4.92
N GLN A 67 -8.36 -5.40 -5.71
CA GLN A 67 -7.07 -5.15 -6.35
C GLN A 67 -7.13 -3.97 -7.33
N ASP A 68 -8.14 -3.95 -8.20
CA ASP A 68 -8.30 -2.87 -9.19
C ASP A 68 -8.61 -1.54 -8.51
N GLN A 69 -9.47 -1.56 -7.48
CA GLN A 69 -9.76 -0.40 -6.65
C GLN A 69 -8.51 0.13 -5.95
N LEU A 70 -7.64 -0.75 -5.44
CA LEU A 70 -6.38 -0.36 -4.83
C LEU A 70 -5.44 0.27 -5.86
N ILE A 71 -5.32 -0.29 -7.06
CA ILE A 71 -4.51 0.27 -8.15
C ILE A 71 -5.02 1.67 -8.54
N LEU A 72 -6.34 1.85 -8.68
CA LEU A 72 -6.92 3.16 -8.98
C LEU A 72 -6.62 4.19 -7.87
N LYS A 73 -6.72 3.79 -6.60
CA LYS A 73 -6.35 4.64 -5.45
C LYS A 73 -4.86 5.00 -5.46
N LEU A 74 -3.97 4.06 -5.78
CA LEU A 74 -2.53 4.30 -5.88
C LEU A 74 -2.21 5.31 -7.00
N ARG A 75 -2.83 5.15 -8.18
CA ARG A 75 -2.69 6.11 -9.30
C ARG A 75 -3.10 7.52 -8.88
N ARG A 76 -4.27 7.64 -8.23
CA ARG A 76 -4.77 8.92 -7.73
C ARG A 76 -3.83 9.54 -6.71
N HIS A 77 -3.34 8.76 -5.75
CA HIS A 77 -2.43 9.24 -4.72
C HIS A 77 -1.13 9.78 -5.31
N VAL A 78 -0.48 9.05 -6.23
CA VAL A 78 0.76 9.54 -6.86
C VAL A 78 0.53 10.80 -7.67
N ARG A 79 -0.62 10.92 -8.36
CA ARG A 79 -0.97 12.15 -9.08
C ARG A 79 -1.14 13.32 -8.12
N GLU A 80 -1.83 13.12 -6.99
CA GLU A 80 -2.04 14.16 -5.96
C GLU A 80 -0.71 14.61 -5.32
N GLU A 81 0.19 13.69 -4.99
CA GLU A 81 1.49 14.02 -4.40
C GLU A 81 2.40 14.78 -5.38
N ARG A 82 2.36 14.45 -6.68
CA ARG A 82 3.10 15.18 -7.72
C ARG A 82 2.60 16.61 -7.97
N GLN A 83 1.37 16.92 -7.59
CA GLN A 83 0.83 18.29 -7.71
C GLN A 83 1.11 19.15 -6.48
N ARG A 84 1.54 18.53 -5.36
CA ARG A 84 1.85 19.22 -4.10
C ARG A 84 3.33 19.61 -3.95
N ASN A 85 4.22 18.94 -4.69
CA ASN A 85 5.64 19.27 -4.81
C ASN A 85 5.90 20.03 -6.10
#